data_AF-R0KVK1-F1
#
_entry.id   AF-R0KVK1-F1
#
_cell.length_a   1.000
_cell.length_b   1.000
_cell.length_c   1.000
_cell.angle_alpha   90.00
_cell.angle_beta   90.00
_cell.angle_gamma   90.00
#
_symmetry.space_group_name_H-M   'P 1'
#
loop_
_entity.id
_entity.type
_entity.pdbx_description
1 polymer ?
#
loop_
_entity_poly.entity_id
_entity_poly.type
_entity_poly.pdbx_seq_one_letter_code
_entity_poly.pdbx_strand_id
1 'polypeptide(L)'
;MANIEAALAAINALGPDEPFSYTDIAKKYGVVRSTLTRRHQGLHASRAIGGQKRQLLHPQQEQALIAYINRLTDRGLPPTQPMIRNFASQIAKTEVGVHWASRFVQRYPDQLTSRWAKGLDNCRHKADSRSKYNLYFSLLRDKINQYHVE
;
A
#
# COMPACT_ATOMS: atom_id res chain seq x y z
N MET A 1 10.78 18.37 -21.03
CA MET A 1 9.30 18.42 -20.88
C MET A 1 8.78 19.86 -20.78
N ALA A 2 9.56 20.80 -20.23
CA ALA A 2 9.21 22.22 -20.14
C ALA A 2 8.70 22.86 -21.45
N ASN A 3 9.33 22.59 -22.60
CA ASN A 3 8.91 23.20 -23.89
C ASN A 3 7.52 22.74 -24.36
N ILE A 4 7.11 21.51 -24.02
CA ILE A 4 5.77 20.98 -24.36
C ILE A 4 4.70 21.66 -23.51
N GLU A 5 4.97 21.87 -22.22
CA GLU A 5 4.04 22.53 -21.31
C GLU A 5 3.89 24.01 -21.66
N ALA A 6 4.99 24.68 -22.01
CA ALA A 6 4.95 26.05 -22.52
C ALA A 6 4.15 26.18 -23.82
N ALA A 7 4.28 25.22 -24.75
CA ALA A 7 3.48 25.18 -25.98
C ALA A 7 1.99 24.94 -25.72
N LEU A 8 1.63 24.10 -24.74
CA LEU A 8 0.24 23.90 -24.33
C LEU A 8 -0.35 25.14 -23.65
N ALA A 9 0.42 25.82 -22.80
CA ALA A 9 0.01 27.08 -22.18
C ALA A 9 -0.25 28.17 -23.24
N ALA A 10 0.59 28.23 -24.28
CA ALA A 10 0.40 29.14 -25.40
C ALA A 10 -0.88 28.86 -26.20
N ILE A 11 -1.27 27.58 -26.35
CA ILE A 11 -2.53 27.21 -26.98
C ILE A 11 -3.72 27.57 -26.09
N ASN A 12 -3.65 27.28 -24.79
CA ASN A 12 -4.73 27.55 -23.84
C ASN A 12 -4.93 29.05 -23.56
N ALA A 13 -3.95 29.89 -23.85
CA ALA A 13 -4.03 31.35 -23.73
C ALA A 13 -4.71 32.03 -24.93
N LEU A 14 -4.95 31.30 -26.03
CA LEU A 14 -5.69 31.79 -27.18
C LEU A 14 -7.19 31.83 -26.87
N GLY A 15 -7.90 32.77 -27.49
CA GLY A 15 -9.35 32.84 -27.37
C GLY A 15 -10.05 31.58 -27.95
N PRO A 16 -11.25 31.22 -27.47
CA PRO A 16 -11.97 30.01 -27.92
C PRO A 16 -12.24 29.97 -29.43
N ASP A 17 -12.28 31.13 -30.10
CA ASP A 17 -12.52 31.27 -31.54
C ASP A 17 -11.29 31.76 -32.33
N GLU A 18 -10.11 31.83 -31.71
CA GLU A 18 -8.90 32.29 -32.38
C GLU A 18 -8.28 31.14 -33.20
N PRO A 19 -8.20 31.26 -34.54
CA PRO A 19 -7.66 30.19 -35.36
C PRO A 19 -6.14 30.09 -35.14
N PHE A 20 -5.67 28.90 -34.78
CA PHE A 20 -4.25 28.62 -34.63
C PHE A 20 -3.81 27.36 -35.36
N SER A 21 -2.52 27.31 -35.66
CA SER A 21 -1.88 26.18 -36.34
C SER A 21 -0.92 25.50 -35.39
N TYR A 22 -1.14 24.20 -35.14
CA TYR A 22 -0.25 23.37 -34.32
C TYR A 22 1.18 23.36 -34.85
N THR A 23 1.35 23.52 -36.16
CA THR A 23 2.65 23.54 -36.85
C THR A 23 3.48 24.74 -36.45
N ASP A 24 2.86 25.91 -36.33
CA ASP A 24 3.57 27.17 -36.06
C ASP A 24 3.95 27.26 -34.58
N ILE A 25 3.05 26.83 -33.70
CA ILE A 25 3.32 26.72 -32.27
C ILE A 25 4.40 25.65 -32.03
N ALA A 26 4.31 24.48 -32.66
CA ALA A 26 5.32 23.45 -32.55
C ALA A 26 6.72 23.94 -32.97
N LYS A 27 6.82 24.67 -34.09
CA LYS A 27 8.07 25.31 -34.53
C LYS A 27 8.57 26.35 -33.54
N LYS A 28 7.70 27.24 -33.05
CA LYS A 28 8.05 28.30 -32.08
C LYS A 28 8.66 27.75 -30.80
N TYR A 29 8.16 26.61 -30.31
CA TYR A 29 8.62 25.99 -29.06
C TYR A 29 9.60 24.82 -29.28
N GLY A 30 9.99 24.52 -30.52
CA GLY A 30 10.90 23.42 -30.84
C GLY A 30 10.35 22.04 -30.44
N VAL A 31 9.04 21.84 -30.53
CA VAL A 31 8.34 20.61 -30.15
C VAL A 31 7.88 19.86 -31.40
N VAL A 32 7.88 18.52 -31.36
CA VAL A 32 7.27 17.72 -32.44
C VAL A 32 5.76 17.96 -32.51
N ARG A 33 5.27 18.42 -33.67
CA ARG A 33 3.86 18.75 -33.89
C ARG A 33 2.89 17.64 -33.49
N SER A 34 3.17 16.38 -33.86
CA SER A 34 2.30 15.25 -33.52
C SER A 34 2.19 15.00 -32.01
N THR A 35 3.27 15.25 -31.26
CA THR A 35 3.28 15.16 -29.80
C THR A 35 2.46 16.27 -29.15
N LEU A 36 2.57 17.50 -29.66
CA LEU A 36 1.80 18.66 -29.19
C LEU A 36 0.30 18.45 -29.41
N THR A 37 -0.10 18.06 -30.63
CA THR A 37 -1.50 17.79 -30.97
C THR A 37 -2.10 16.70 -30.09
N ARG A 38 -1.40 15.55 -29.95
CA ARG A 38 -1.87 14.45 -29.12
C ARG A 38 -2.03 14.82 -27.64
N ARG A 39 -1.14 15.66 -27.10
CA ARG A 39 -1.27 16.14 -25.72
C ARG A 39 -2.41 17.14 -25.56
N HIS A 40 -2.55 18.09 -26.48
CA HIS A 40 -3.61 19.09 -26.43
C HIS A 40 -5.00 18.45 -26.54
N GLN A 41 -5.16 17.45 -27.40
CA GLN A 41 -6.40 16.69 -27.55
C GLN A 41 -6.66 15.65 -26.44
N GLY A 42 -5.80 15.59 -25.40
CA GLY A 42 -5.95 14.63 -24.31
C GLY A 42 -5.79 13.16 -24.70
N LEU A 43 -5.29 12.86 -25.90
CA LEU A 43 -5.10 11.48 -26.39
C LEU A 43 -4.03 10.72 -25.59
N HIS A 44 -3.12 11.45 -24.93
CA HIS A 44 -2.24 10.86 -23.93
C HIS A 44 -2.91 10.91 -22.55
N ALA A 45 -3.32 9.75 -22.05
CA ALA A 45 -3.59 9.60 -20.63
C ALA A 45 -2.33 9.94 -19.82
N SER A 46 -2.51 10.61 -18.68
CA SER A 46 -1.38 10.92 -17.79
C SER A 46 -0.65 9.62 -17.42
N ARG A 47 0.67 9.70 -17.17
CA ARG A 47 1.45 8.53 -16.75
C ARG A 47 0.86 7.86 -15.51
N ALA A 48 0.25 8.65 -14.62
CA ALA A 48 -0.46 8.16 -13.44
C ALA A 48 -1.69 7.31 -13.82
N ILE A 49 -2.53 7.79 -14.74
CA ILE A 49 -3.72 7.06 -15.22
C ILE A 49 -3.30 5.79 -15.98
N GLY A 50 -2.26 5.88 -16.82
CA GLY A 50 -1.70 4.72 -17.51
C GLY A 50 -1.11 3.69 -16.54
N GLY A 51 -0.51 4.15 -15.44
CA GLY A 51 -0.03 3.30 -14.36
C GLY A 51 -1.17 2.58 -13.63
N GLN A 52 -2.22 3.30 -13.25
CA GLN A 52 -3.41 2.74 -12.60
C GLN A 52 -4.08 1.65 -13.44
N LYS A 53 -4.22 1.87 -14.76
CA LYS A 53 -4.80 0.86 -15.68
C LYS A 53 -3.97 -0.42 -15.79
N ARG A 54 -2.68 -0.37 -15.46
CA ARG A 54 -1.76 -1.53 -15.49
C ARG A 54 -1.62 -2.20 -14.12
N GLN A 55 -2.21 -1.64 -13.07
CA GLN A 55 -2.18 -2.27 -11.76
C GLN A 55 -3.02 -3.55 -11.79
N LEU A 56 -2.52 -4.57 -11.09
CA LEU A 56 -3.21 -5.85 -10.97
C LEU A 56 -4.54 -5.70 -10.23
N LEU A 57 -4.56 -4.86 -9.20
CA LEU A 57 -5.76 -4.52 -8.44
C LEU A 57 -6.20 -3.11 -8.80
N HIS A 58 -7.52 -2.92 -8.87
CA HIS A 58 -8.10 -1.59 -9.02
C HIS A 58 -7.80 -0.75 -7.78
N PRO A 59 -7.60 0.58 -7.87
CA PRO A 59 -7.33 1.43 -6.70
C PRO A 59 -8.33 1.26 -5.55
N GLN A 60 -9.60 1.02 -5.86
CA GLN A 60 -10.63 0.74 -4.85
C GLN A 60 -10.41 -0.59 -4.12
N GLN A 61 -9.93 -1.62 -4.84
CA GLN A 61 -9.58 -2.91 -4.25
C GLN A 61 -8.32 -2.79 -3.39
N GLU A 62 -7.31 -2.05 -3.86
CA GLU A 62 -6.12 -1.74 -3.06
C GLU A 62 -6.51 -1.01 -1.76
N GLN A 63 -7.43 -0.03 -1.82
CA GLN A 63 -7.91 0.68 -0.64
C GLN A 63 -8.65 -0.23 0.36
N ALA A 64 -9.51 -1.12 -0.14
CA ALA A 64 -10.20 -2.10 0.70
C ALA A 64 -9.20 -3.05 1.38
N LEU A 65 -8.15 -3.45 0.67
CA LEU A 65 -7.07 -4.27 1.21
C LEU A 65 -6.28 -3.53 2.30
N ILE A 66 -5.95 -2.24 2.10
CA ILE A 66 -5.31 -1.40 3.12
C ILE A 66 -6.18 -1.34 4.38
N ALA A 67 -7.47 -1.05 4.23
CA ALA A 67 -8.40 -0.98 5.36
C ALA A 67 -8.47 -2.31 6.14
N TYR A 68 -8.47 -3.42 5.41
CA TYR A 68 -8.45 -4.75 6.02
C TYR A 68 -7.15 -5.04 6.77
N ILE A 69 -5.99 -4.71 6.18
CA ILE A 69 -4.68 -4.86 6.82
C ILE A 69 -4.61 -4.03 8.10
N ASN A 70 -5.02 -2.76 8.06
CA ASN A 70 -5.01 -1.89 9.24
C ASN A 70 -5.92 -2.43 10.35
N ARG A 71 -7.12 -2.91 10.01
CA ARG A 71 -8.03 -3.54 10.98
C ARG A 71 -7.40 -4.77 11.65
N LEU A 72 -6.64 -5.58 10.91
CA LEU A 72 -5.92 -6.72 11.48
C LEU A 72 -4.77 -6.27 12.37
N THR A 73 -4.01 -5.27 11.95
CA THR A 73 -2.93 -4.68 12.74
C THR A 73 -3.44 -4.08 14.06
N ASP A 74 -4.56 -3.36 14.03
CA ASP A 74 -5.19 -2.78 15.22
C ASP A 74 -5.63 -3.83 16.23
N ARG A 75 -5.99 -5.03 15.74
CA ARG A 75 -6.30 -6.21 16.56
C ARG A 75 -5.05 -6.95 17.07
N GLY A 76 -3.86 -6.43 16.80
CA GLY A 76 -2.60 -7.07 17.18
C GLY A 76 -2.19 -8.24 16.29
N LEU A 77 -2.78 -8.36 15.09
CA LEU A 77 -2.51 -9.41 14.12
C LEU A 77 -1.97 -8.82 12.79
N PRO A 78 -0.83 -8.10 12.80
CA PRO A 78 -0.29 -7.51 11.58
C PRO A 78 0.02 -8.61 10.54
N PRO A 79 -0.56 -8.55 9.34
CA PRO A 79 -0.34 -9.55 8.30
C PRO A 79 1.12 -9.59 7.83
N THR A 80 1.61 -10.79 7.54
CA THR A 80 2.93 -10.97 6.92
C THR A 80 2.89 -10.72 5.41
N GLN A 81 4.05 -10.47 4.78
CA GLN A 81 4.14 -10.28 3.33
C GLN A 81 3.50 -11.43 2.52
N PRO A 82 3.70 -12.73 2.86
CA PRO A 82 2.98 -13.82 2.22
C PRO A 82 1.46 -13.77 2.39
N MET A 83 0.95 -13.35 3.55
CA MET A 83 -0.49 -13.20 3.76
C MET A 83 -1.08 -12.09 2.90
N ILE A 84 -0.41 -10.93 2.83
CA ILE A 84 -0.82 -9.81 1.96
C ILE A 84 -0.86 -10.26 0.49
N ARG A 85 0.15 -11.02 0.06
CA ARG A 85 0.19 -11.64 -1.27
C ARG A 85 -1.02 -12.55 -1.50
N ASN A 86 -1.37 -13.40 -0.53
CA ASN A 86 -2.52 -14.30 -0.63
C ASN A 86 -3.85 -13.53 -0.71
N PHE A 87 -4.03 -12.47 0.09
CA PHE A 87 -5.22 -11.63 0.01
C PHE A 87 -5.35 -10.99 -1.37
N ALA A 88 -4.26 -10.44 -1.91
CA ALA A 88 -4.24 -9.88 -3.25
C ALA A 88 -4.58 -10.93 -4.32
N SER A 89 -4.04 -12.15 -4.22
CA SER A 89 -4.38 -13.25 -5.14
C SER A 89 -5.86 -13.61 -5.10
N GLN A 90 -6.46 -13.64 -3.89
CA GLN A 90 -7.88 -13.93 -3.72
C GLN A 90 -8.79 -12.86 -4.33
N ILE A 91 -8.38 -11.59 -4.28
CA ILE A 91 -9.11 -10.47 -4.89
C ILE A 91 -8.92 -10.49 -6.41
N ALA A 92 -7.69 -10.69 -6.88
CA ALA A 92 -7.34 -10.71 -8.31
C ALA A 92 -7.82 -11.97 -9.05
N LYS A 93 -8.18 -13.04 -8.32
CA LYS A 93 -8.50 -14.38 -8.85
C LYS A 93 -7.36 -15.00 -9.68
N THR A 94 -6.13 -14.53 -9.45
CA THR A 94 -4.91 -14.99 -10.13
C THR A 94 -3.75 -14.99 -9.15
N GLU A 95 -2.70 -15.76 -9.42
CA GLU A 95 -1.51 -15.73 -8.58
C GLU A 95 -0.75 -14.42 -8.80
N VAL A 96 -0.56 -13.64 -7.72
CA VAL A 96 0.23 -12.42 -7.79
C VAL A 96 1.72 -12.73 -7.66
N GLY A 97 2.56 -11.94 -8.32
CA GLY A 97 4.02 -12.11 -8.29
C GLY A 97 4.61 -12.01 -6.88
N VAL A 98 5.74 -12.69 -6.65
CA VAL A 98 6.39 -12.81 -5.33
C VAL A 98 6.74 -11.44 -4.71
N HIS A 99 7.12 -10.47 -5.54
CA HIS A 99 7.48 -9.12 -5.08
C HIS A 99 6.31 -8.14 -5.01
N TRP A 100 5.09 -8.57 -5.37
CA TRP A 100 3.93 -7.68 -5.44
C TRP A 100 3.63 -7.05 -4.07
N ALA A 101 3.62 -7.86 -3.01
CA ALA A 101 3.30 -7.39 -1.66
C ALA A 101 4.33 -6.36 -1.16
N SER A 102 5.63 -6.58 -1.44
CA SER A 102 6.68 -5.60 -1.14
C SER A 102 6.46 -4.27 -1.86
N ARG A 103 6.11 -4.31 -3.16
CA ARG A 103 5.84 -3.10 -3.95
C ARG A 103 4.55 -2.40 -3.51
N PHE A 104 3.54 -3.16 -3.09
CA PHE A 104 2.30 -2.65 -2.54
C PHE A 104 2.55 -1.87 -1.24
N VAL A 105 3.31 -2.44 -0.31
CA VAL A 105 3.68 -1.75 0.94
C VAL A 105 4.47 -0.47 0.67
N GLN A 106 5.43 -0.51 -0.25
CA GLN A 106 6.20 0.67 -0.66
C GLN A 106 5.35 1.76 -1.34
N ARG A 107 4.21 1.40 -1.94
CA ARG A 107 3.32 2.35 -2.59
C ARG A 107 2.47 3.14 -1.58
N TYR A 108 2.22 2.57 -0.41
CA TYR A 108 1.32 3.12 0.61
C TYR A 108 1.98 3.22 2.00
N PRO A 109 3.14 3.90 2.13
CA PRO A 109 3.87 3.97 3.39
C PRO A 109 3.07 4.69 4.48
N ASP A 110 2.35 5.76 4.13
CA ASP A 110 1.62 6.60 5.09
C ASP A 110 0.24 6.03 5.48
N GLN A 111 -0.27 5.08 4.70
CA GLN A 111 -1.60 4.50 4.94
C GLN A 111 -1.54 3.16 5.67
N LEU A 112 -0.41 2.46 5.64
CA LEU A 112 -0.25 1.18 6.29
C LEU A 112 0.36 1.36 7.68
N THR A 113 -0.38 0.96 8.71
CA THR A 113 0.15 0.90 10.07
C THR A 113 1.15 -0.24 10.14
N SER A 114 2.45 0.04 10.02
CA SER A 114 3.48 -0.97 10.22
C SER A 114 3.64 -1.25 11.71
N ARG A 115 3.38 -2.49 12.13
CA ARG A 115 3.68 -2.95 13.49
C ARG A 115 4.39 -4.29 13.43
N TRP A 116 5.52 -4.37 14.12
CA TRP A 116 6.13 -5.65 14.44
C TRP A 116 5.28 -6.32 15.51
N ALA A 117 4.66 -7.45 15.19
CA ALA A 117 4.14 -8.33 16.23
C ALA A 117 5.34 -8.84 17.04
N LYS A 118 5.45 -8.43 18.30
CA LYS A 118 6.34 -9.15 19.23
C LYS A 118 5.83 -10.57 19.29
N GLY A 119 6.69 -11.55 19.02
CA GLY A 119 6.33 -12.96 19.13
C GLY A 119 5.76 -13.21 20.53
N LEU A 120 4.48 -13.56 20.60
CA LEU A 120 3.81 -13.96 21.85
C LEU A 120 4.63 -15.05 22.57
N ASP A 121 5.29 -15.91 21.80
CA ASP A 121 6.20 -16.95 22.29
C ASP A 121 7.36 -16.43 23.12
N ASN A 122 7.96 -15.29 22.80
CA ASN A 122 9.07 -14.77 23.60
C ASN A 122 8.58 -14.30 24.98
N CYS A 123 7.41 -13.66 25.02
CA CYS A 123 6.78 -13.28 26.28
C CYS A 123 6.33 -14.50 27.09
N ARG A 124 5.77 -15.53 26.46
CA ARG A 124 5.40 -16.80 27.12
C ARG A 124 6.62 -17.54 27.65
N HIS A 125 7.67 -17.67 26.84
CA HIS A 125 8.93 -18.30 27.23
C HIS A 125 9.58 -17.62 28.44
N LYS A 126 9.54 -16.27 28.50
CA LYS A 126 10.02 -15.51 29.67
C LYS A 126 9.11 -15.63 30.90
N ALA A 127 7.81 -15.84 30.69
CA ALA A 127 6.86 -16.05 31.78
C ALA A 127 6.99 -17.45 32.39
N ASP A 128 7.33 -18.44 31.57
CA ASP A 128 7.65 -19.81 31.97
C ASP A 128 8.94 -19.85 32.81
N SER A 129 8.78 -19.93 34.12
CA SER A 129 9.89 -20.02 35.06
C SER A 129 9.66 -21.18 36.02
N ARG A 130 10.56 -22.15 35.99
CA ARG A 130 10.52 -23.31 36.89
C ARG A 130 10.48 -22.90 38.36
N SER A 131 11.21 -21.85 38.73
CA SER A 131 11.20 -21.31 40.10
C SER A 131 9.83 -20.77 40.50
N LYS A 132 9.10 -20.10 39.59
CA LYS A 132 7.74 -19.61 39.85
C LYS A 132 6.76 -20.76 40.02
N TYR A 133 6.87 -21.80 39.20
CA TYR A 133 6.05 -23.01 39.34
C TYR A 133 6.31 -23.72 40.68
N ASN A 134 7.58 -23.92 41.04
CA ASN A 134 7.95 -24.53 42.32
C ASN A 134 7.42 -23.71 43.52
N LEU A 135 7.52 -22.38 43.47
CA LEU A 135 7.01 -21.50 44.51
C LEU A 135 5.47 -21.58 44.63
N TYR A 136 4.76 -21.58 43.50
CA TYR A 136 3.31 -21.72 43.50
C TYR A 136 2.86 -23.04 44.13
N PHE A 137 3.44 -24.17 43.71
CA PHE A 137 3.05 -25.48 44.21
C PHE A 137 3.46 -25.73 45.67
N SER A 138 4.59 -25.17 46.12
CA SER A 138 4.96 -25.22 47.54
C SER A 138 3.99 -24.43 48.41
N LEU A 139 3.69 -23.18 48.05
CA LEU A 139 2.69 -22.36 48.76
C LEU A 139 1.31 -23.02 48.77
N LEU A 140 0.89 -23.62 47.64
CA LEU A 140 -0.36 -24.34 47.54
C LEU A 140 -0.40 -25.54 48.51
N ARG A 141 0.67 -26.35 48.53
CA ARG A 141 0.81 -27.50 49.44
C ARG A 141 0.76 -27.06 50.89
N ASP A 142 1.46 -25.98 51.24
CA ASP A 142 1.48 -25.42 52.59
C ASP A 142 0.09 -24.98 53.03
N LYS A 143 -0.67 -24.35 52.13
CA LYS A 143 -2.05 -23.90 52.42
C LYS A 143 -3.03 -25.06 52.55
N ILE A 144 -2.92 -26.08 51.69
CA ILE A 144 -3.72 -27.31 51.80
C ILE A 144 -3.48 -27.96 53.17
N ASN A 145 -2.21 -28.07 53.60
CA ASN A 145 -1.86 -28.61 54.90
C ASN A 145 -2.37 -27.73 56.06
N GLN A 146 -2.24 -26.40 55.95
CA GLN A 146 -2.69 -25.46 56.98
C GLN A 146 -4.20 -25.53 57.23
N TYR A 147 -4.99 -25.65 56.17
CA TYR A 147 -6.45 -25.60 56.26
C TYR A 147 -7.12 -26.97 56.19
N HIS A 148 -6.34 -28.06 56.14
CA HIS A 148 -6.84 -29.44 56.05
C HIS A 148 -7.88 -29.62 54.94
N VAL A 149 -7.61 -29.01 53.78
CA VAL A 149 -8.50 -29.10 52.61
C VAL A 149 -8.28 -30.46 51.95
N GLU A 150 -9.30 -31.32 51.96
CA GLU A 150 -9.30 -32.61 51.23
C GLU A 150 -9.60 -32.44 49.74
#